data_AF-A0A175RP30-F1
#
_entry.id   AF-A0A175RP30-F1
#
_cell.length_a   1.000
_cell.length_b   1.000
_cell.length_c   1.000
_cell.angle_alpha   90.00
_cell.angle_beta   90.00
_cell.angle_gamma   90.00
#
_symmetry.space_group_name_H-M   'P 1'
#
loop_
_entity.id
_entity.type
_entity.pdbx_description
1 polymer ?
#
loop_
_entity_poly.entity_id
_entity_poly.type
_entity_poly.pdbx_seq_one_letter_code
_entity_poly.pdbx_strand_id
1 'polypeptide(L)' 'MTNDIAIQARRREIAAEHVLFKLIEYVEMRQPGLLDHIEGSLSHLGDPARDDTKDDEAVREIARRMITGARREIAS' A
#
# COMPACT_ATOMS: atom_id res chain seq x y z
N MET A 1 9.39 23.41 -12.31
CA MET A 1 10.08 22.13 -12.58
C MET A 1 10.11 21.21 -11.36
N THR A 2 10.91 21.43 -10.31
CA THR A 2 10.92 20.54 -9.11
C THR A 2 9.55 20.46 -8.41
N ASN A 3 8.84 21.58 -8.33
CA ASN A 3 7.48 21.63 -7.77
C ASN A 3 6.49 20.82 -8.61
N ASP A 4 6.61 20.83 -9.93
CA ASP A 4 5.70 20.10 -10.82
C ASP A 4 5.88 18.59 -10.68
N ILE A 5 7.12 18.11 -10.55
CA ILE A 5 7.40 16.68 -10.33
C ILE A 5 6.83 16.23 -8.97
N ALA A 6 7.08 16.98 -7.90
CA ALA A 6 6.57 16.66 -6.57
C ALA A 6 5.03 16.71 -6.52
N ILE A 7 4.40 17.68 -7.18
CA ILE A 7 2.94 17.77 -7.29
C ILE A 7 2.38 16.57 -8.06
N GLN A 8 3.00 16.19 -9.18
CA GLN A 8 2.53 15.05 -9.97
C GLN A 8 2.76 13.72 -9.26
N ALA A 9 3.85 13.56 -8.51
CA ALA A 9 4.08 12.39 -7.66
C ALA A 9 2.97 12.25 -6.62
N ARG A 10 2.69 13.32 -5.85
CA ARG A 10 1.59 13.33 -4.86
C ARG A 10 0.24 13.01 -5.49
N ARG A 11 -0.07 13.56 -6.67
CA ARG A 11 -1.34 13.27 -7.37
C ARG A 11 -1.45 11.81 -7.80
N ARG A 12 -0.36 11.23 -8.30
CA ARG A 12 -0.32 9.81 -8.67
C ARG A 12 -0.46 8.91 -7.46
N GLU A 13 0.18 9.26 -6.35
CA GLU A 13 0.07 8.53 -5.09
C GLU A 13 -1.38 8.50 -4.59
N ILE A 14 -2.04 9.67 -4.50
CA ILE A 14 -3.46 9.76 -4.12
C ILE A 14 -4.36 8.95 -5.07
N ALA A 15 -4.14 9.06 -6.38
CA ALA A 15 -4.95 8.34 -7.37
C ALA A 15 -4.74 6.82 -7.29
N ALA A 16 -3.50 6.37 -7.13
CA ALA A 16 -3.17 4.96 -7.01
C ALA A 16 -3.73 4.36 -5.73
N GLU A 17 -3.60 5.06 -4.60
CA GLU A 17 -4.16 4.63 -3.31
C GLU A 17 -5.68 4.48 -3.40
N HIS A 18 -6.38 5.49 -3.96
CA HIS A 18 -7.84 5.44 -4.11
C HIS A 18 -8.30 4.23 -4.94
N VAL A 19 -7.69 4.02 -6.12
CA VAL A 19 -8.05 2.91 -7.00
C VAL A 19 -7.74 1.56 -6.34
N LEU A 20 -6.57 1.45 -5.68
CA LEU A 20 -6.16 0.23 -4.99
C LEU A 20 -7.10 -0.10 -3.84
N PHE A 21 -7.49 0.87 -3.01
CA PHE A 21 -8.37 0.63 -1.88
C PHE A 21 -9.77 0.21 -2.33
N LYS A 22 -10.33 0.85 -3.37
CA LYS A 22 -11.61 0.42 -3.95
C LYS A 22 -11.55 -0.97 -4.57
N LEU A 23 -10.41 -1.35 -5.17
CA LEU A 23 -10.21 -2.71 -5.64
C LEU A 23 -10.17 -3.72 -4.48
N ILE A 24 -9.39 -3.43 -3.44
CA ILE A 24 -9.29 -4.29 -2.25
C ILE A 24 -10.66 -4.45 -1.59
N GLU A 25 -11.39 -3.36 -1.36
CA GLU A 25 -12.75 -3.37 -0.82
C GLU A 25 -13.67 -4.26 -1.68
N TYR A 26 -13.69 -4.04 -3.00
CA TYR A 26 -14.53 -4.79 -3.92
C TYR A 26 -14.26 -6.30 -3.88
N VAL A 27 -12.98 -6.70 -3.79
CA VAL A 27 -12.56 -8.10 -3.72
C VAL A 27 -12.85 -8.69 -2.34
N GLU A 28 -12.48 -8.02 -1.25
CA GLU A 28 -12.72 -8.50 0.13
C GLU A 28 -14.21 -8.74 0.39
N MET A 29 -15.10 -7.86 -0.12
CA MET A 29 -16.55 -8.05 -0.01
C MET A 29 -17.08 -9.29 -0.75
N ARG A 30 -16.38 -9.77 -1.79
CA ARG A 30 -16.80 -10.92 -2.62
C ARG A 30 -16.07 -12.21 -2.25
N GLN A 31 -14.84 -12.08 -1.80
CA GLN A 31 -13.95 -13.15 -1.38
C GLN A 31 -13.23 -12.69 -0.11
N PRO A 32 -13.87 -12.86 1.07
CA PRO A 32 -13.27 -12.48 2.34
C PRO A 32 -11.94 -13.21 2.60
N GLY A 33 -11.02 -12.53 3.28
CA GLY A 33 -9.69 -13.04 3.63
C GLY A 33 -8.56 -12.54 2.72
N LEU A 34 -8.82 -11.66 1.75
CA LEU A 34 -7.77 -11.06 0.93
C LEU A 34 -6.81 -10.23 1.81
N LEU A 35 -7.33 -9.42 2.73
CA LEU A 35 -6.50 -8.59 3.60
C LEU A 35 -5.61 -9.40 4.53
N ASP A 36 -6.11 -10.50 5.08
CA ASP A 36 -5.32 -11.42 5.92
C ASP A 36 -4.24 -12.14 5.08
N HIS A 37 -4.58 -12.50 3.83
CA HIS A 37 -3.62 -13.08 2.89
C HIS A 37 -2.47 -12.10 2.56
N ILE A 38 -2.79 -10.83 2.28
CA ILE A 38 -1.80 -9.78 2.04
C ILE A 38 -0.94 -9.56 3.29
N GLU A 39 -1.55 -9.49 4.47
CA GLU A 39 -0.82 -9.33 5.74
C GLU A 39 0.17 -10.47 6.00
N GLY A 40 -0.22 -11.73 5.73
CA GLY A 40 0.67 -12.88 5.81
C GLY A 40 1.86 -12.82 4.83
N SER A 41 1.67 -12.19 3.67
CA SER A 41 2.72 -12.05 2.64
C SER A 41 3.82 -11.05 3.02
N LEU A 42 3.61 -10.17 4.01
CA LEU A 42 4.56 -9.11 4.36
C LEU A 42 5.93 -9.64 4.83
N SER A 43 5.98 -10.86 5.35
CA SER A 43 7.24 -11.52 5.73
C SER A 43 8.18 -11.75 4.53
N HIS A 44 7.64 -11.79 3.31
CA HIS A 44 8.39 -11.94 2.07
C HIS A 44 8.65 -10.60 1.36
N LEU A 45 8.12 -9.49 1.86
CA LEU A 45 8.31 -8.16 1.31
C LEU A 45 9.63 -7.56 1.82
N GLY A 46 10.33 -6.86 0.94
CA GLY A 46 11.56 -6.15 1.25
C GLY A 46 11.93 -5.10 0.20
N ASP A 47 12.93 -4.31 0.51
CA ASP A 47 13.52 -3.28 -0.34
C ASP A 47 14.61 -3.90 -1.24
N PRO A 48 14.47 -3.84 -2.58
CA PRO A 48 15.47 -4.39 -3.50
C PRO A 48 16.76 -3.57 -3.59
N ALA A 49 16.85 -2.41 -2.92
CA ALA A 49 18.07 -1.60 -2.88
C ALA A 49 19.29 -2.43 -2.42
N ARG A 50 20.45 -2.11 -2.99
CA ARG A 50 21.73 -2.81 -2.73
C ARG A 50 22.80 -1.90 -2.13
N ASP A 51 22.44 -0.66 -1.84
CA ASP A 51 23.31 0.34 -1.20
C ASP A 51 22.87 0.56 0.25
N ASP A 52 23.48 1.53 0.91
CA ASP A 52 23.24 1.85 2.32
C ASP A 52 21.82 2.40 2.60
N THR A 53 20.97 2.54 1.58
CA THR A 53 19.58 3.00 1.73
C THR A 53 18.58 1.86 1.90
N LYS A 54 19.00 0.59 1.74
CA LYS A 54 18.13 -0.59 1.88
C LYS A 54 17.42 -0.61 3.23
N ASP A 55 16.08 -0.62 3.21
CA ASP A 55 15.26 -0.74 4.42
C ASP A 55 14.00 -1.60 4.19
N ASP A 56 14.14 -2.92 4.39
CA ASP A 56 13.02 -3.87 4.27
C ASP A 56 11.87 -3.54 5.23
N GLU A 57 12.18 -3.04 6.43
CA GLU A 57 11.18 -2.81 7.45
C GLU A 57 10.38 -1.53 7.19
N ALA A 58 11.02 -0.48 6.67
CA ALA A 58 10.31 0.71 6.20
C ALA A 58 9.28 0.36 5.11
N VAL A 59 9.63 -0.52 4.17
CA VAL A 59 8.70 -1.01 3.14
C VAL A 59 7.52 -1.76 3.77
N ARG A 60 7.79 -2.64 4.74
CA ARG A 60 6.71 -3.38 5.44
C ARG A 60 5.83 -2.47 6.28
N GLU A 61 6.38 -1.49 6.95
CA GLU A 61 5.61 -0.51 7.74
C GLU A 61 4.65 0.29 6.85
N ILE A 62 5.09 0.72 5.67
CA ILE A 62 4.19 1.36 4.68
C ILE A 62 3.06 0.40 4.30
N ALA A 63 3.38 -0.86 4.00
CA ALA A 63 2.36 -1.85 3.65
C ALA A 63 1.36 -2.12 4.79
N ARG A 64 1.81 -2.22 6.05
CA ARG A 64 0.93 -2.37 7.23
C ARG A 64 -0.03 -1.18 7.37
N ARG A 65 0.43 0.04 7.11
CA ARG A 65 -0.42 1.24 7.14
C ARG A 65 -1.48 1.22 6.05
N MET A 66 -1.13 0.76 4.84
CA MET A 66 -2.09 0.61 3.74
C MET A 66 -3.17 -0.44 4.09
N ILE A 67 -2.78 -1.60 4.64
CA ILE A 67 -3.73 -2.63 5.10
C ILE A 67 -4.67 -2.08 6.18
N THR A 68 -4.11 -1.33 7.14
CA THR A 68 -4.91 -0.67 8.19
C THR A 68 -5.91 0.33 7.60
N GLY A 69 -5.49 1.09 6.58
CA GLY A 69 -6.36 2.01 5.84
C GLY A 69 -7.51 1.29 5.13
N ALA A 70 -7.19 0.23 4.38
CA ALA A 70 -8.19 -0.57 3.67
C ALA A 70 -9.21 -1.22 4.62
N ARG A 71 -8.77 -1.74 5.78
CA ARG A 71 -9.68 -2.27 6.81
C ARG A 71 -10.66 -1.21 7.34
N ARG A 72 -10.23 0.05 7.45
CA ARG A 72 -11.09 1.16 7.88
C ARG A 72 -12.13 1.54 6.82
N GLU A 73 -11.72 1.60 5.56
CA GLU A 73 -12.63 1.90 4.43
C GLU A 73 -13.73 0.86 4.27
N ILE A 74 -13.44 -0.42 4.53
CA ILE A 74 -14.45 -1.49 4.48
C ILE A 74 -15.42 -1.41 5.67
N ALA A 75 -14.97 -0.88 6.81
CA ALA A 75 -15.77 -0.76 8.02
C ALA A 75 -16.66 0.50 8.05
N SER A 76 -16.47 1.44 7.12
CA SER A 76 -17.23 2.70 7.00
C SER A 76 -18.48 2.54 6.13
#